data_AF-A0A409Y2V9-F1
#
_entry.id   AF-A0A409Y2V9-F1
#
_cell.length_a   1.000
_cell.length_b   1.000
_cell.length_c   1.000
_cell.angle_alpha   90.00
_cell.angle_beta   90.00
_cell.angle_gamma   90.00
#
_symmetry.space_group_name_H-M   'P 1'
#
loop_
_entity.id
_entity.type
_entity.pdbx_description
1 polymer ?
#
loop_
_entity_poly.entity_id
_entity_poly.type
_entity_poly.pdbx_seq_one_letter_code
_entity_poly.pdbx_strand_id
1 'polypeptide(L)'
;MFGNTRQWPQATEIAVGPSYIWEKFLYFIGVNNDEPIDENWSDGDDDESSSESSKVTDNDIDGSSYGDLKIRIQDTTVWSLDANERLMEFVRDPVTNIAVFLSSYARSAGLIWADANLECMAIIVEFYIRYLLCNNVVPSIEPSLRRSLTLVEAAKLELPAISTVAKNLPDDFSRACSHCWHWERRLDAAPLSVNAPPPSPAEEQFSTLRVGGNKALYNTSHLQGSSSPPASDGIWGHPTEDPTELFGSRIRNATVSEACPRTDNWRKPTEQAALASLLNYVDLSLTHTTGIVERSLRRIKSVHPPHLLLSPSSRPIVDLQPNAATIEQSIQSNKARIVLEPAVVGWDGGQVATYSEPEILAAPEHKLPHEHDPSRTEITLLIDRDIETLTLLKPGMGLGGTWVQVLRQDSSTLGDDENNASNLVSTFWYLDNLTVIIPSFWSVRK
;
A
#
# COMPACT_ATOMS: atom_id res chain seq x y z
N MET A 1 -1.67 17.20 13.51
CA MET A 1 -1.92 17.23 12.05
C MET A 1 -0.86 16.37 11.39
N PHE A 2 -1.16 15.10 11.12
CA PHE A 2 -0.37 14.33 10.16
C PHE A 2 -0.98 14.62 8.80
N GLY A 3 -0.25 15.30 7.92
CA GLY A 3 -0.71 15.54 6.57
C GLY A 3 -0.66 14.23 5.79
N ASN A 4 -1.80 13.76 5.25
CA ASN A 4 -1.91 12.52 4.48
C ASN A 4 -1.18 12.55 3.11
N THR A 5 -0.20 13.43 2.93
CA THR A 5 0.78 13.33 1.85
C THR A 5 1.87 12.35 2.25
N ARG A 6 1.54 11.06 2.31
CA ARG A 6 2.56 10.01 2.17
C ARG A 6 3.12 10.16 0.75
N GLN A 7 4.19 10.95 0.61
CA GLN A 7 4.83 11.13 -0.67
C GLN A 7 5.34 9.75 -1.12
N TRP A 8 5.05 9.43 -2.38
CA TRP A 8 5.71 8.33 -3.05
C TRP A 8 7.23 8.57 -2.94
N PRO A 9 8.04 7.59 -2.52
CA PRO A 9 9.47 7.83 -2.31
C PRO A 9 10.09 8.41 -3.59
N GLN A 10 10.85 9.51 -3.45
CA GLN A 10 11.64 9.97 -4.59
C GLN A 10 12.72 8.93 -4.83
N ALA A 11 12.71 8.33 -6.01
CA ALA A 11 13.68 7.33 -6.38
C ALA A 11 15.08 7.98 -6.45
N THR A 12 16.04 7.42 -5.72
CA THR A 12 17.45 7.76 -5.90
C THR A 12 17.88 7.29 -7.30
N GLU A 13 18.47 8.18 -8.09
CA GLU A 13 18.70 7.94 -9.54
C GLU A 13 19.49 6.66 -9.86
N ILE A 14 20.30 6.19 -8.90
CA ILE A 14 21.21 5.04 -9.01
C ILE A 14 20.46 3.69 -8.94
N ALA A 15 19.27 3.62 -8.33
CA ALA A 15 18.52 2.37 -8.11
C ALA A 15 17.32 2.20 -9.07
N VAL A 16 17.45 2.70 -10.30
CA VAL A 16 16.33 2.83 -11.25
C VAL A 16 16.69 2.37 -12.67
N GLY A 17 15.73 1.70 -13.30
CA GLY A 17 15.71 1.46 -14.74
C GLY A 17 16.22 0.08 -15.18
N PRO A 18 16.27 -0.16 -16.51
CA PRO A 18 16.35 -1.51 -17.04
C PRO A 18 17.62 -2.30 -16.67
N SER A 19 18.78 -1.63 -16.62
CA SER A 19 20.06 -2.30 -16.28
C SER A 19 20.07 -2.76 -14.83
N TYR A 20 19.68 -1.89 -13.90
CA TYR A 20 19.61 -2.20 -12.46
C TYR A 20 18.61 -3.35 -12.18
N ILE A 21 17.43 -3.30 -12.81
CA ILE A 21 16.42 -4.35 -12.65
C ILE A 21 16.87 -5.68 -13.29
N TRP A 22 17.61 -5.62 -14.39
CA TRP A 22 18.24 -6.81 -14.99
C TRP A 22 19.27 -7.43 -14.04
N GLU A 23 20.14 -6.64 -13.44
CA GLU A 23 21.16 -7.11 -12.50
C GLU A 23 20.55 -7.68 -11.21
N LYS A 24 19.58 -7.00 -10.59
CA LYS A 24 18.85 -7.53 -9.42
C LYS A 24 18.07 -8.81 -9.80
N PHE A 25 17.55 -8.94 -11.03
CA PHE A 25 16.92 -10.19 -11.49
C PHE A 25 17.93 -11.33 -11.65
N LEU A 26 19.08 -11.10 -12.30
CA LEU A 26 20.13 -12.11 -12.46
C LEU A 26 20.71 -12.56 -11.12
N TYR A 27 20.87 -11.63 -10.17
CA TYR A 27 21.22 -11.95 -8.79
C TYR A 27 20.15 -12.80 -8.12
N PHE A 28 18.87 -12.38 -8.17
CA PHE A 28 17.74 -13.11 -7.58
C PHE A 28 17.68 -14.59 -8.04
N ILE A 29 17.83 -14.86 -9.35
CA ILE A 29 17.81 -16.23 -9.89
C ILE A 29 19.15 -16.97 -9.75
N GLY A 30 20.17 -16.39 -9.13
CA GLY A 30 21.48 -17.03 -8.95
C GLY A 30 22.30 -17.20 -10.23
N VAL A 31 22.05 -16.41 -11.27
CA VAL A 31 22.91 -16.35 -12.47
C VAL A 31 24.09 -15.41 -12.26
N ASN A 32 23.93 -14.36 -11.45
CA ASN A 32 25.04 -13.56 -10.94
C ASN A 32 25.21 -13.76 -9.43
N ASN A 33 26.46 -13.75 -8.97
CA ASN A 33 26.82 -13.87 -7.56
C ASN A 33 26.97 -12.50 -6.91
N ASP A 34 27.49 -11.53 -7.67
CA ASP A 34 27.74 -10.18 -7.17
C ASP A 34 26.40 -9.46 -7.01
N GLU A 35 26.08 -9.09 -5.78
CA GLU A 35 24.94 -8.21 -5.51
C GLU A 35 25.27 -6.82 -6.09
N PRO A 36 24.43 -6.26 -6.99
CA PRO A 36 24.71 -4.95 -7.54
C PRO A 36 24.73 -3.94 -6.40
N ILE A 37 25.89 -3.30 -6.25
CA ILE A 37 26.24 -2.40 -5.15
C ILE A 37 25.44 -1.12 -5.33
N ASP A 38 24.66 -0.76 -4.32
CA ASP A 38 24.02 0.55 -4.27
C ASP A 38 25.09 1.58 -3.89
N GLU A 39 25.78 2.16 -4.89
CA GLU A 39 27.01 2.98 -4.74
C GLU A 39 26.87 4.28 -3.90
N ASN A 40 25.70 4.54 -3.31
CA ASN A 40 25.29 5.87 -2.85
C ASN A 40 25.15 6.05 -1.31
N TRP A 41 25.88 5.27 -0.52
CA TRP A 41 25.95 5.42 0.95
C TRP A 41 27.39 5.47 1.48
N SER A 42 28.30 6.04 0.68
CA SER A 42 29.49 6.68 1.26
C SER A 42 29.02 8.02 1.82
N ASP A 43 28.59 8.04 3.08
CA ASP A 43 28.41 9.28 3.83
C ASP A 43 29.71 10.09 3.70
N GLY A 44 29.59 11.29 3.13
CA GLY A 44 30.71 12.16 2.78
C GLY A 44 31.32 12.87 3.99
N ASP A 45 31.55 12.13 5.08
CA ASP A 45 32.23 12.57 6.29
C ASP A 45 33.77 12.64 6.09
N ASP A 46 34.22 13.00 4.88
CA ASP A 46 35.61 13.40 4.60
C ASP A 46 35.85 14.83 5.12
N ASP A 47 35.64 15.01 6.42
CA ASP A 47 36.00 16.20 7.18
C ASP A 47 37.53 16.22 7.35
N GLU A 48 38.26 16.58 6.27
CA GLU A 48 39.72 16.79 6.25
C GLU A 48 40.12 17.98 7.15
N SER A 49 39.99 17.82 8.47
CA SER A 49 40.53 18.73 9.47
C SER A 49 42.03 18.47 9.68
N SER A 50 42.81 18.91 8.71
CA SER A 50 44.28 18.97 8.81
C SER A 50 44.73 19.77 10.04
N SER A 51 45.37 19.09 11.00
CA SER A 51 46.29 19.74 11.94
C SER A 51 47.38 18.77 12.42
N GLU A 52 48.61 19.29 12.48
CA GLU A 52 49.82 18.50 12.68
C GLU A 52 50.08 18.13 14.15
N SER A 53 50.80 17.02 14.35
CA SER A 53 51.87 16.86 15.34
C SER A 53 51.62 17.35 16.78
N SER A 54 51.38 16.40 17.69
CA SER A 54 52.00 16.44 19.03
C SER A 54 52.28 15.05 19.60
N LYS A 55 53.35 14.94 20.37
CA LYS A 55 53.90 13.69 20.90
C LYS A 55 53.33 13.33 22.27
N VAL A 56 53.08 12.03 22.47
CA VAL A 56 53.31 11.24 23.70
C VAL A 56 52.82 11.86 25.02
N THR A 57 51.76 11.27 25.57
CA THR A 57 51.75 10.77 26.96
C THR A 57 50.90 9.51 27.04
N ASP A 58 51.46 8.42 27.57
CA ASP A 58 50.67 7.29 28.06
C ASP A 58 49.86 7.74 29.28
N ASN A 59 48.53 7.55 29.28
CA ASN A 59 47.76 7.00 30.41
C ASN A 59 46.22 6.97 30.16
N ASP A 60 45.61 5.91 30.69
CA ASP A 60 44.27 5.83 31.31
C ASP A 60 42.99 6.15 30.52
N ILE A 61 42.34 5.07 30.06
CA ILE A 61 40.94 4.69 30.34
C ILE A 61 39.89 5.83 30.42
N ASP A 62 39.05 5.94 29.38
CA ASP A 62 37.59 5.80 29.57
C ASP A 62 36.92 5.20 28.31
N GLY A 63 35.88 4.38 28.51
CA GLY A 63 35.28 3.53 27.48
C GLY A 63 33.95 4.06 26.94
N SER A 64 33.98 5.01 26.01
CA SER A 64 32.76 5.47 25.32
C SER A 64 32.46 4.62 24.07
N SER A 65 31.92 3.41 24.31
CA SER A 65 31.45 2.48 23.28
C SER A 65 30.14 2.93 22.60
N TYR A 66 30.18 4.08 21.91
CA TYR A 66 29.05 4.66 21.17
C TYR A 66 29.33 4.88 19.66
N GLY A 67 30.45 4.37 19.16
CA GLY A 67 30.64 4.14 17.72
C GLY A 67 29.98 2.82 17.29
N ASP A 68 29.51 2.79 16.04
CA ASP A 68 29.08 1.58 15.34
C ASP A 68 27.80 0.88 15.86
N LEU A 69 26.79 1.65 16.27
CA LEU A 69 25.40 1.27 15.99
C LEU A 69 25.02 1.68 14.56
N LYS A 70 25.88 1.35 13.58
CA LYS A 70 25.48 1.30 12.17
C LYS A 70 24.46 0.17 12.12
N ILE A 71 23.18 0.53 12.24
CA ILE A 71 22.07 -0.38 12.00
C ILE A 71 22.12 -0.71 10.51
N ARG A 72 22.99 -1.66 10.18
CA ARG A 72 22.64 -2.71 9.23
C ARG A 72 21.29 -3.19 9.71
N ILE A 73 20.25 -2.66 9.08
CA ILE A 73 19.13 -3.45 8.65
C ILE A 73 19.80 -4.55 7.82
N GLN A 74 20.24 -5.61 8.51
CA GLN A 74 20.56 -6.87 7.88
C GLN A 74 19.22 -7.26 7.30
N ASP A 75 19.04 -6.94 6.02
CA ASP A 75 17.79 -7.19 5.32
C ASP A 75 17.48 -8.64 5.61
N THR A 76 16.50 -8.91 6.47
CA THR A 76 16.33 -10.28 6.99
C THR A 76 15.71 -11.19 5.92
N THR A 77 15.54 -10.60 4.72
CA THR A 77 15.20 -11.15 3.43
C THR A 77 16.44 -11.42 2.53
N VAL A 78 17.68 -11.15 2.97
CA VAL A 78 18.91 -11.56 2.25
C VAL A 78 19.02 -13.09 2.27
N TRP A 79 18.40 -13.69 1.25
CA TRP A 79 18.88 -14.82 0.47
C TRP A 79 19.97 -15.67 1.15
N SER A 80 19.55 -16.52 2.10
CA SER A 80 20.44 -17.47 2.78
C SER A 80 20.95 -18.61 1.88
N LEU A 81 20.36 -18.76 0.69
CA LEU A 81 20.74 -19.77 -0.30
C LEU A 81 21.91 -19.29 -1.15
N ASP A 82 22.84 -20.19 -1.46
CA ASP A 82 23.90 -19.88 -2.43
C ASP A 82 23.35 -19.71 -3.86
N ALA A 83 24.15 -19.14 -4.76
CA ALA A 83 23.69 -18.86 -6.11
C ALA A 83 23.29 -20.12 -6.91
N ASN A 84 23.94 -21.27 -6.70
CA ASN A 84 23.54 -22.52 -7.34
C ASN A 84 22.20 -23.00 -6.78
N GLU A 85 21.96 -22.86 -5.48
CA GLU A 85 20.68 -23.19 -4.85
C GLU A 85 19.54 -22.31 -5.38
N ARG A 86 19.77 -20.99 -5.51
CA ARG A 86 18.83 -20.04 -6.15
C ARG A 86 18.51 -20.45 -7.59
N LEU A 87 19.54 -20.77 -8.38
CA LEU A 87 19.39 -21.22 -9.78
C LEU A 87 18.64 -22.55 -9.88
N MET A 88 18.92 -23.50 -9.00
CA MET A 88 18.23 -24.78 -8.94
C MET A 88 16.77 -24.65 -8.51
N GLU A 89 16.42 -23.66 -7.68
CA GLU A 89 15.03 -23.36 -7.35
C GLU A 89 14.28 -22.71 -8.52
N PHE A 90 14.90 -21.75 -9.22
CA PHE A 90 14.36 -21.17 -10.45
C PHE A 90 14.12 -22.23 -11.54
N VAL A 91 15.05 -23.17 -11.73
CA VAL A 91 14.88 -24.29 -12.67
C VAL A 91 13.78 -25.25 -12.20
N ARG A 92 13.61 -25.45 -10.89
CA ARG A 92 12.56 -26.34 -10.34
C ARG A 92 11.15 -25.76 -10.56
N ASP A 93 10.96 -24.46 -10.29
CA ASP A 93 9.68 -23.78 -10.50
C ASP A 93 9.88 -22.31 -10.92
N PRO A 94 10.05 -22.04 -12.23
CA PRO A 94 10.26 -20.68 -12.70
C PRO A 94 9.00 -19.83 -12.56
N VAL A 95 7.79 -20.42 -12.51
CA VAL A 95 6.54 -19.66 -12.38
C VAL A 95 6.48 -19.00 -11.02
N THR A 96 6.70 -19.77 -9.95
CA THR A 96 6.70 -19.24 -8.58
C THR A 96 7.88 -18.29 -8.34
N ASN A 97 9.08 -18.60 -8.84
CA ASN A 97 10.23 -17.72 -8.68
C ASN A 97 10.03 -16.35 -9.36
N ILE A 98 9.49 -16.34 -10.59
CA ILE A 98 9.15 -15.09 -11.28
C ILE A 98 8.04 -14.34 -10.54
N ALA A 99 7.03 -15.04 -10.01
CA ALA A 99 5.98 -14.42 -9.22
C ALA A 99 6.53 -13.73 -7.95
N VAL A 100 7.44 -14.39 -7.24
CA VAL A 100 8.13 -13.86 -6.04
C VAL A 100 9.00 -12.64 -6.41
N PHE A 101 9.78 -12.72 -7.50
CA PHE A 101 10.59 -11.60 -7.99
C PHE A 101 9.72 -10.37 -8.26
N LEU A 102 8.67 -10.54 -9.08
CA LEU A 102 7.76 -9.48 -9.51
C LEU A 102 6.78 -9.00 -8.42
N SER A 103 6.82 -9.55 -7.21
CA SER A 103 5.88 -9.16 -6.14
C SER A 103 6.55 -8.98 -4.78
N SER A 104 6.75 -10.03 -4.00
CA SER A 104 7.23 -9.90 -2.61
C SER A 104 8.67 -9.39 -2.55
N TYR A 105 9.56 -9.90 -3.40
CA TYR A 105 10.95 -9.44 -3.45
C TYR A 105 11.06 -8.03 -4.01
N ALA A 106 10.35 -7.68 -5.09
CA ALA A 106 10.29 -6.31 -5.57
C ALA A 106 9.81 -5.32 -4.49
N ARG A 107 8.93 -5.77 -3.57
CA ARG A 107 8.50 -4.96 -2.42
C ARG A 107 9.61 -4.82 -1.37
N SER A 108 10.22 -5.92 -0.93
CA SER A 108 11.23 -5.89 0.13
C SER A 108 12.51 -5.17 -0.32
N ALA A 109 13.00 -5.46 -1.52
CA ALA A 109 14.16 -4.80 -2.14
C ALA A 109 13.87 -3.39 -2.69
N GLY A 110 12.72 -2.79 -2.33
CA GLY A 110 12.37 -1.41 -2.68
C GLY A 110 12.12 -1.12 -4.17
N LEU A 111 12.19 -2.11 -5.05
CA LEU A 111 12.04 -1.94 -6.51
C LEU A 111 10.69 -1.33 -6.89
N ILE A 112 9.63 -1.61 -6.13
CA ILE A 112 8.28 -1.06 -6.38
C ILE A 112 8.17 0.45 -6.17
N TRP A 113 9.16 1.13 -5.58
CA TRP A 113 9.07 2.57 -5.27
C TRP A 113 9.49 3.49 -6.42
N ALA A 114 9.85 2.95 -7.59
CA ALA A 114 10.15 3.73 -8.79
C ALA A 114 9.25 3.31 -9.97
N ASP A 115 8.63 4.30 -10.62
CA ASP A 115 7.71 4.07 -11.75
C ASP A 115 8.41 3.33 -12.91
N ALA A 116 9.60 3.78 -13.28
CA ALA A 116 10.39 3.14 -14.34
C ALA A 116 10.77 1.68 -14.03
N ASN A 117 10.90 1.31 -12.75
CA ASN A 117 11.12 -0.09 -12.35
C ASN A 117 9.84 -0.91 -12.57
N LEU A 118 8.68 -0.41 -12.14
CA LEU A 118 7.38 -1.05 -12.36
C LEU A 118 7.04 -1.22 -13.85
N GLU A 119 7.44 -0.26 -14.69
CA GLU A 119 7.26 -0.31 -16.15
C GLU A 119 8.17 -1.36 -16.83
N CYS A 120 9.47 -1.40 -16.49
CA CYS A 120 10.42 -2.24 -17.23
C CYS A 120 10.55 -3.68 -16.69
N MET A 121 10.28 -3.92 -15.39
CA MET A 121 10.65 -5.17 -14.72
C MET A 121 10.00 -6.42 -15.32
N ALA A 122 8.71 -6.36 -15.65
CA ALA A 122 8.04 -7.48 -16.32
C ALA A 122 8.52 -7.68 -17.77
N ILE A 123 8.86 -6.59 -18.49
CA ILE A 123 9.38 -6.64 -19.87
C ILE A 123 10.75 -7.34 -19.92
N ILE A 124 11.62 -7.03 -18.95
CA ILE A 124 12.96 -7.62 -18.81
C ILE A 124 12.87 -9.12 -18.55
N VAL A 125 11.98 -9.53 -17.65
CA VAL A 125 11.71 -10.94 -17.37
C VAL A 125 11.10 -11.65 -18.59
N GLU A 126 10.20 -11.00 -19.34
CA GLU A 126 9.66 -11.52 -20.60
C GLU A 126 10.77 -11.81 -21.62
N PHE A 127 11.69 -10.86 -21.79
CA PHE A 127 12.84 -10.97 -22.69
C PHE A 127 13.72 -12.19 -22.34
N TYR A 128 14.02 -12.39 -21.05
CA TYR A 128 14.80 -13.54 -20.60
C TYR A 128 14.10 -14.88 -20.85
N ILE A 129 12.80 -14.98 -20.52
CA ILE A 129 12.02 -16.21 -20.75
C ILE A 129 12.00 -16.53 -22.25
N ARG A 130 11.77 -15.53 -23.11
CA ARG A 130 11.83 -15.69 -24.57
C ARG A 130 13.21 -16.12 -25.03
N TYR A 131 14.29 -15.55 -24.49
CA TYR A 131 15.66 -15.96 -24.79
C TYR A 131 15.91 -17.44 -24.44
N LEU A 132 15.52 -17.90 -23.25
CA LEU A 132 15.66 -19.29 -22.83
C LEU A 132 14.88 -20.25 -23.74
N LEU A 133 13.65 -19.89 -24.11
CA LEU A 133 12.80 -20.65 -25.02
C LEU A 133 13.35 -20.70 -26.45
N CYS A 134 13.77 -19.57 -27.01
CA CYS A 134 14.29 -19.49 -28.38
C CYS A 134 15.61 -20.24 -28.57
N ASN A 135 16.48 -20.24 -27.56
CA ASN A 135 17.77 -20.94 -27.60
C ASN A 135 17.70 -22.38 -27.04
N ASN A 136 16.52 -22.83 -26.58
CA ASN A 136 16.30 -24.16 -26.01
C ASN A 136 17.30 -24.52 -24.88
N VAL A 137 17.63 -23.54 -24.02
CA VAL A 137 18.73 -23.65 -23.04
C VAL A 137 18.47 -24.75 -22.01
N VAL A 138 17.22 -24.89 -21.57
CA VAL A 138 16.80 -25.91 -20.59
C VAL A 138 15.48 -26.54 -21.07
N PRO A 139 15.53 -27.58 -21.94
CA PRO A 139 14.33 -28.14 -22.57
C PRO A 139 13.31 -28.71 -21.58
N SER A 140 13.77 -29.20 -20.42
CA SER A 140 12.95 -29.81 -19.38
C SER A 140 11.96 -28.84 -18.71
N ILE A 141 12.21 -27.53 -18.77
CA ILE A 141 11.38 -26.51 -18.11
C ILE A 141 10.53 -25.68 -19.09
N GLU A 142 10.60 -25.97 -20.40
CA GLU A 142 9.84 -25.24 -21.43
C GLU A 142 8.34 -25.07 -21.08
N PRO A 143 7.59 -26.10 -20.63
CA PRO A 143 6.18 -25.94 -20.28
C PRO A 143 5.94 -24.99 -19.11
N SER A 144 6.90 -24.89 -18.17
CA SER A 144 6.82 -23.95 -17.04
C SER A 144 7.19 -22.54 -17.48
N LEU A 145 8.23 -22.35 -18.29
CA LEU A 145 8.57 -21.07 -18.90
C LEU A 145 7.42 -20.49 -19.74
N ARG A 146 6.73 -21.33 -20.53
CA ARG A 146 5.53 -20.91 -21.28
C ARG A 146 4.37 -20.49 -20.39
N ARG A 147 4.18 -21.14 -19.23
CA ARG A 147 3.19 -20.71 -18.21
C ARG A 147 3.59 -19.40 -17.54
N SER A 148 4.88 -19.17 -17.31
CA SER A 148 5.38 -17.91 -16.74
C SER A 148 5.05 -16.70 -17.61
N LEU A 149 5.01 -16.85 -18.94
CA LEU A 149 4.62 -15.75 -19.84
C LEU A 149 3.20 -15.22 -19.55
N THR A 150 2.24 -16.07 -19.20
CA THR A 150 0.88 -15.63 -18.83
C THR A 150 0.89 -14.74 -17.58
N LEU A 151 1.73 -15.06 -16.60
CA LEU A 151 1.92 -14.25 -15.40
C LEU A 151 2.62 -12.93 -15.73
N VAL A 152 3.63 -12.97 -16.60
CA VAL A 152 4.37 -11.77 -17.04
C VAL A 152 3.48 -10.80 -17.82
N GLU A 153 2.55 -11.29 -18.65
CA GLU A 153 1.55 -10.43 -19.30
C GLU A 153 0.59 -9.77 -18.29
N ALA A 154 0.21 -10.47 -17.20
CA ALA A 154 -0.53 -9.83 -16.11
C ALA A 154 0.33 -8.78 -15.38
N ALA A 155 1.60 -9.07 -15.11
CA ALA A 155 2.53 -8.15 -14.47
C ALA A 155 2.79 -6.88 -15.28
N LYS A 156 2.88 -6.97 -16.61
CA LYS A 156 3.00 -5.80 -17.52
C LYS A 156 1.81 -4.84 -17.42
N LEU A 157 0.63 -5.32 -17.02
CA LEU A 157 -0.57 -4.51 -16.83
C LEU A 157 -0.72 -4.03 -15.38
N GLU A 158 -0.44 -4.89 -14.40
CA GLU A 158 -0.69 -4.61 -12.98
C GLU A 158 0.45 -3.83 -12.31
N LEU A 159 1.71 -4.02 -12.69
CA LEU A 159 2.82 -3.33 -12.01
C LEU A 159 2.80 -1.81 -12.22
N PRO A 160 2.64 -1.26 -13.44
CA PRO A 160 2.49 0.19 -13.62
C PRO A 160 1.21 0.71 -12.94
N ALA A 161 0.13 -0.08 -12.98
CA ALA A 161 -1.15 0.25 -12.34
C ALA A 161 -1.03 0.46 -10.83
N ILE A 162 -0.16 -0.29 -10.13
CA ILE A 162 0.07 -0.14 -8.68
C ILE A 162 0.46 1.30 -8.32
N SER A 163 1.36 1.92 -9.07
CA SER A 163 1.82 3.29 -8.78
C SER A 163 0.71 4.32 -9.00
N THR A 164 0.01 4.25 -10.13
CA THR A 164 -1.10 5.17 -10.42
C THR A 164 -2.23 5.03 -9.40
N VAL A 165 -2.61 3.81 -9.04
CA VAL A 165 -3.62 3.55 -7.99
C VAL A 165 -3.14 4.07 -6.63
N ALA A 166 -1.87 3.88 -6.26
CA ALA A 166 -1.31 4.39 -5.00
C ALA A 166 -1.30 5.92 -4.90
N LYS A 167 -1.13 6.62 -6.04
CA LYS A 167 -1.14 8.08 -6.11
C LYS A 167 -2.55 8.67 -6.09
N ASN A 168 -3.54 7.91 -6.60
CA ASN A 168 -4.92 8.38 -6.73
C ASN A 168 -5.83 8.00 -5.55
N LEU A 169 -5.45 7.03 -4.70
CA LEU A 169 -6.21 6.59 -3.53
C LEU A 169 -5.53 6.98 -2.20
N PRO A 170 -6.28 7.34 -1.13
CA PRO A 170 -7.73 7.56 -1.06
C PRO A 170 -8.24 8.63 -2.04
N ASP A 171 -9.42 8.44 -2.62
CA ASP A 171 -10.05 9.34 -3.59
C ASP A 171 -10.72 10.57 -2.92
N ASP A 172 -11.29 11.49 -3.71
CA ASP A 172 -11.96 12.69 -3.16
C ASP A 172 -13.15 12.34 -2.25
N PHE A 173 -13.93 11.33 -2.62
CA PHE A 173 -15.01 10.80 -1.79
C PHE A 173 -14.49 10.27 -0.45
N SER A 174 -13.48 9.40 -0.43
CA SER A 174 -12.96 8.86 0.83
C SER A 174 -12.27 9.93 1.68
N ARG A 175 -11.53 10.86 1.05
CA ARG A 175 -10.93 12.03 1.74
C ARG A 175 -12.01 12.88 2.41
N ALA A 176 -13.10 13.19 1.72
CA ALA A 176 -14.20 13.96 2.27
C ALA A 176 -14.93 13.23 3.41
N CYS A 177 -15.15 11.91 3.29
CA CYS A 177 -15.67 11.07 4.36
C CYS A 177 -14.78 11.10 5.61
N SER A 178 -13.47 10.94 5.44
CA SER A 178 -12.48 11.02 6.53
C SER A 178 -12.53 12.37 7.25
N HIS A 179 -12.66 13.48 6.50
CA HIS A 179 -12.85 14.82 7.04
C HIS A 179 -14.19 15.03 7.77
N CYS A 180 -15.27 14.38 7.34
CA CYS A 180 -16.57 14.51 7.99
C CYS A 180 -16.61 13.84 9.37
N TRP A 181 -15.99 12.68 9.52
CA TRP A 181 -16.16 11.86 10.72
C TRP A 181 -14.95 11.79 11.65
N HIS A 182 -13.71 11.97 11.16
CA HIS A 182 -12.48 12.00 11.96
C HIS A 182 -12.45 10.92 13.06
N TRP A 183 -12.58 9.66 12.63
CA TRP A 183 -12.78 8.51 13.52
C TRP A 183 -11.65 8.35 14.55
N GLU A 184 -10.42 8.77 14.20
CA GLU A 184 -9.23 8.71 15.05
C GLU A 184 -9.42 9.50 16.35
N ARG A 185 -10.11 10.65 16.29
CA ARG A 185 -10.34 11.50 17.47
C ARG A 185 -11.23 10.83 18.51
N ARG A 186 -12.01 9.81 18.14
CA ARG A 186 -12.80 9.02 19.11
C ARG A 186 -11.91 8.09 19.94
N LEU A 187 -10.80 7.61 19.39
CA LEU A 187 -9.82 6.79 20.13
C LEU A 187 -9.14 7.60 21.24
N ASP A 188 -8.71 8.83 20.93
CA ASP A 188 -8.09 9.74 21.90
C ASP A 188 -9.06 10.22 22.99
N ALA A 189 -10.37 10.29 22.68
CA ALA A 189 -11.40 10.80 23.57
C ALA A 189 -11.98 9.74 24.52
N ALA A 190 -11.82 8.45 24.23
CA ALA A 190 -12.19 7.38 25.13
C ALA A 190 -11.13 7.28 26.24
N PRO A 191 -11.44 7.57 27.52
CA PRO A 191 -10.51 7.27 28.60
C PRO A 191 -10.31 5.75 28.62
N LEU A 192 -9.09 5.30 28.34
CA LEU A 192 -8.70 3.90 28.47
C LEU A 192 -9.11 3.40 29.85
N SER A 193 -10.16 2.57 29.91
CA SER A 193 -10.70 1.99 31.15
C SER A 193 -9.80 0.84 31.65
N VAL A 194 -8.52 1.16 31.80
CA VAL A 194 -7.57 0.35 32.53
C VAL A 194 -7.89 0.53 34.01
N ASN A 195 -8.31 -0.57 34.65
CA ASN A 195 -8.75 -0.73 36.04
C ASN A 195 -10.26 -0.95 36.26
N ALA A 196 -10.88 -1.83 35.47
CA ALA A 196 -11.79 -2.79 36.10
C ALA A 196 -10.95 -3.69 37.04
N PRO A 197 -11.19 -3.72 38.37
CA PRO A 197 -10.47 -4.64 39.25
C PRO A 197 -10.79 -6.08 38.84
N PRO A 198 -9.83 -7.02 38.98
CA PRO A 198 -10.06 -8.41 38.62
C PRO A 198 -11.24 -8.97 39.43
N PRO A 199 -12.16 -9.73 38.82
CA PRO A 199 -13.24 -10.38 39.57
C PRO A 199 -12.63 -11.31 40.61
N SER A 200 -13.06 -11.16 41.87
CA SER A 200 -12.61 -12.02 42.97
C SER A 200 -12.80 -13.50 42.58
N PRO A 201 -11.78 -14.36 42.79
CA PRO A 201 -11.88 -15.76 42.41
C PRO A 201 -12.96 -16.45 43.27
N ALA A 202 -14.00 -16.96 42.62
CA ALA A 202 -14.84 -17.98 43.24
C ALA A 202 -14.03 -19.27 43.36
N GLU A 203 -13.96 -19.80 44.58
CA GLU A 203 -13.43 -21.14 44.83
C GLU A 203 -14.32 -22.18 44.13
N GLU A 204 -13.76 -23.09 43.34
CA GLU A 204 -13.62 -24.49 43.76
C GLU A 204 -12.92 -25.39 42.71
N GLN A 205 -11.87 -26.08 43.18
CA GLN A 205 -11.50 -27.46 42.87
C GLN A 205 -11.33 -27.92 41.41
N PHE A 206 -10.07 -27.95 40.92
CA PHE A 206 -9.60 -29.07 40.07
C PHE A 206 -8.16 -29.47 40.40
N SER A 207 -7.88 -30.77 40.25
CA SER A 207 -6.70 -31.44 40.80
C SER A 207 -5.40 -31.22 40.03
N THR A 208 -4.30 -31.18 40.79
CA THR A 208 -2.89 -31.13 40.34
C THR A 208 -2.50 -32.07 39.21
N LEU A 209 -1.69 -31.56 38.27
CA LEU A 209 -0.48 -32.24 37.79
C LEU A 209 0.61 -31.21 37.42
N ARG A 210 1.86 -31.47 37.84
CA ARG A 210 3.02 -30.57 37.74
C ARG A 210 3.86 -30.80 36.49
N VAL A 211 4.23 -29.72 35.78
CA VAL A 211 5.59 -29.36 35.27
C VAL A 211 5.53 -27.84 35.03
N GLY A 212 6.50 -26.94 35.31
CA GLY A 212 7.87 -27.08 35.81
C GLY A 212 8.84 -26.22 34.98
N GLY A 213 9.02 -24.92 35.31
CA GLY A 213 9.94 -24.03 34.58
C GLY A 213 9.97 -22.59 35.11
N ASN A 214 11.11 -22.16 35.66
CA ASN A 214 11.30 -20.85 36.29
C ASN A 214 11.83 -19.77 35.32
N LYS A 215 11.68 -18.49 35.76
CA LYS A 215 12.39 -17.23 35.39
C LYS A 215 11.86 -16.41 34.19
N ALA A 216 11.85 -15.07 34.22
CA ALA A 216 12.09 -14.10 35.32
C ALA A 216 11.41 -12.72 35.07
N LEU A 217 11.63 -11.77 36.00
CA LEU A 217 11.39 -10.32 35.88
C LEU A 217 12.70 -9.63 35.38
N TYR A 218 12.79 -8.37 34.93
CA TYR A 218 12.26 -7.06 35.43
C TYR A 218 12.07 -6.09 34.22
N ASN A 219 11.13 -5.14 34.15
CA ASN A 219 11.03 -3.82 34.86
C ASN A 219 12.28 -2.90 34.67
N THR A 220 12.23 -1.58 34.37
CA THR A 220 11.12 -0.63 34.08
C THR A 220 11.65 0.73 33.50
N SER A 221 10.86 1.40 32.64
CA SER A 221 10.51 2.86 32.65
C SER A 221 11.48 4.05 32.39
N HIS A 222 10.99 4.98 31.53
CA HIS A 222 10.76 6.44 31.76
C HIS A 222 11.77 7.59 31.39
N LEU A 223 11.16 8.67 30.85
CA LEU A 223 11.57 10.11 30.77
C LEU A 223 12.67 10.54 29.76
N GLN A 224 12.78 11.81 29.29
CA GLN A 224 11.81 12.89 28.94
C GLN A 224 12.60 14.11 28.35
N GLY A 225 12.02 14.86 27.40
CA GLY A 225 12.46 16.21 26.98
C GLY A 225 13.58 16.24 25.91
N SER A 226 13.56 17.00 24.81
CA SER A 226 13.07 18.37 24.49
C SER A 226 14.20 19.42 24.45
N SER A 227 14.64 19.81 23.25
CA SER A 227 14.84 21.23 22.86
C SER A 227 15.29 21.40 21.40
N SER A 228 14.64 22.30 20.66
CA SER A 228 15.15 22.93 19.42
C SER A 228 16.14 24.06 19.78
N PRO A 229 17.03 24.56 18.88
CA PRO A 229 16.66 25.59 17.87
C PRO A 229 17.53 25.50 16.57
N PRO A 230 17.86 26.59 15.84
CA PRO A 230 17.01 27.31 14.89
C PRO A 230 17.58 27.31 13.44
N ALA A 231 16.83 27.91 12.51
CA ALA A 231 17.21 28.10 11.10
C ALA A 231 18.25 29.21 10.86
N SER A 232 18.93 29.14 9.71
CA SER A 232 19.66 30.26 9.09
C SER A 232 19.72 30.11 7.56
N ASP A 233 19.51 31.22 6.84
CA ASP A 233 19.36 31.30 5.38
C ASP A 233 20.67 31.44 4.59
N GLY A 234 20.60 31.16 3.27
CA GLY A 234 21.60 31.47 2.23
C GLY A 234 21.67 30.34 1.18
N ILE A 235 21.13 30.43 -0.05
CA ILE A 235 21.06 31.47 -1.10
C ILE A 235 22.43 31.76 -1.76
N TRP A 236 22.43 31.70 -3.12
CA TRP A 236 23.53 31.89 -4.10
C TRP A 236 24.45 30.66 -4.32
N GLY A 237 24.71 30.18 -5.54
CA GLY A 237 24.18 30.58 -6.87
C GLY A 237 24.65 29.70 -8.05
N HIS A 238 23.92 29.76 -9.16
CA HIS A 238 24.23 29.24 -10.52
C HIS A 238 25.40 30.00 -11.21
N PRO A 239 25.79 29.69 -12.47
CA PRO A 239 26.00 28.38 -13.13
C PRO A 239 27.36 28.34 -13.90
N THR A 240 27.67 27.25 -14.62
CA THR A 240 28.59 27.32 -15.78
C THR A 240 28.18 26.38 -16.92
N GLU A 241 28.11 26.96 -18.12
CA GLU A 241 27.86 26.35 -19.43
C GLU A 241 29.17 25.66 -19.94
N ASP A 242 29.15 24.42 -20.47
CA ASP A 242 28.99 24.06 -21.91
C ASP A 242 30.33 24.20 -22.71
N PRO A 243 30.56 23.69 -23.95
CA PRO A 243 29.96 22.60 -24.75
C PRO A 243 31.01 21.56 -25.27
N THR A 244 30.61 20.76 -26.29
CA THR A 244 31.40 20.04 -27.36
C THR A 244 31.62 18.53 -27.20
N GLU A 245 31.57 17.68 -28.26
CA GLU A 245 30.82 17.71 -29.54
C GLU A 245 30.90 16.31 -30.23
N LEU A 246 30.08 16.09 -31.28
CA LEU A 246 30.35 15.17 -32.44
C LEU A 246 30.53 13.64 -32.24
N PHE A 247 29.45 12.88 -32.50
CA PHE A 247 29.36 11.72 -33.44
C PHE A 247 27.89 11.17 -33.37
N GLY A 248 27.12 10.89 -34.43
CA GLY A 248 27.29 11.16 -35.85
C GLY A 248 26.71 10.07 -36.77
N SER A 249 25.39 10.00 -37.02
CA SER A 249 24.81 9.60 -38.34
C SER A 249 23.27 9.49 -38.44
N ARG A 250 22.72 10.27 -39.38
CA ARG A 250 21.54 10.03 -40.26
C ARG A 250 20.68 8.76 -40.08
N ILE A 251 19.39 8.98 -39.82
CA ILE A 251 18.29 8.24 -40.48
C ILE A 251 17.39 9.24 -41.22
N ARG A 252 16.75 8.80 -42.31
CA ARG A 252 15.99 9.65 -43.24
C ARG A 252 14.57 9.94 -42.74
N ASN A 253 14.09 11.15 -42.98
CA ASN A 253 12.72 11.57 -42.69
C ASN A 253 11.69 10.68 -43.40
N ALA A 254 10.83 10.01 -42.63
CA ALA A 254 9.55 9.50 -43.08
C ALA A 254 8.46 10.37 -42.45
N THR A 255 7.83 11.24 -43.24
CA THR A 255 6.80 12.17 -42.75
C THR A 255 5.48 11.40 -42.53
N VAL A 256 5.37 10.69 -41.41
CA VAL A 256 4.10 10.13 -40.95
C VAL A 256 3.32 11.25 -40.27
N SER A 257 2.23 11.67 -40.91
CA SER A 257 1.29 12.63 -40.34
C SER A 257 0.40 11.94 -39.30
N GLU A 258 0.96 11.63 -38.12
CA GLU A 258 0.15 11.28 -36.96
C GLU A 258 -0.61 12.52 -36.48
N ALA A 259 -1.85 12.64 -36.96
CA ALA A 259 -2.83 13.48 -36.32
C ALA A 259 -3.21 12.84 -34.97
N CYS A 260 -2.46 13.16 -33.91
CA CYS A 260 -2.90 12.86 -32.55
C CYS A 260 -4.33 13.41 -32.39
N PRO A 261 -5.32 12.59 -32.03
CA PRO A 261 -6.62 13.13 -31.64
C PRO A 261 -6.35 14.04 -30.44
N ARG A 262 -6.74 15.31 -30.56
CA ARG A 262 -6.70 16.27 -29.45
C ARG A 262 -7.36 15.61 -28.24
N THR A 263 -6.57 15.35 -27.21
CA THR A 263 -7.12 15.03 -25.89
C THR A 263 -7.94 16.23 -25.46
N ASP A 264 -9.25 16.03 -25.31
CA ASP A 264 -10.15 17.12 -24.94
C ASP A 264 -9.68 17.72 -23.61
N ASN A 265 -9.55 19.05 -23.60
CA ASN A 265 -9.02 19.77 -22.45
C ASN A 265 -9.86 19.45 -21.21
N TRP A 266 -9.26 18.73 -20.26
CA TRP A 266 -9.85 18.40 -18.97
C TRP A 266 -10.40 19.68 -18.32
N ARG A 267 -11.73 19.81 -18.29
CA ARG A 267 -12.36 20.84 -17.47
C ARG A 267 -11.98 20.53 -16.03
N LYS A 268 -11.24 21.45 -15.40
CA LYS A 268 -11.23 21.55 -13.95
C LYS A 268 -12.69 21.48 -13.47
N PRO A 269 -13.02 20.70 -12.43
CA PRO A 269 -14.37 20.66 -11.90
C PRO A 269 -14.87 22.09 -11.70
N THR A 270 -15.97 22.46 -12.35
CA THR A 270 -16.60 23.77 -12.13
C THR A 270 -16.82 23.93 -10.63
N GLU A 271 -16.61 25.12 -10.05
CA GLU A 271 -16.77 25.34 -8.60
C GLU A 271 -18.13 24.83 -8.08
N GLN A 272 -19.16 24.89 -8.91
CA GLN A 272 -20.49 24.33 -8.68
C GLN A 272 -20.53 22.81 -8.47
N ALA A 273 -19.65 22.04 -9.12
CA ALA A 273 -19.51 20.59 -8.90
C ALA A 273 -18.81 20.29 -7.56
N ALA A 274 -17.78 21.07 -7.20
CA ALA A 274 -17.16 20.97 -5.88
C ALA A 274 -18.15 21.32 -4.75
N LEU A 275 -18.97 22.37 -4.94
CA LEU A 275 -20.04 22.75 -4.02
C LEU A 275 -21.16 21.70 -3.94
N ALA A 276 -21.56 21.10 -5.06
CA ALA A 276 -22.53 20.01 -5.07
C ALA A 276 -22.00 18.76 -4.34
N SER A 277 -20.71 18.46 -4.50
CA SER A 277 -20.03 17.44 -3.68
C SER A 277 -20.07 17.80 -2.20
N LEU A 278 -19.73 19.05 -1.85
CA LEU A 278 -19.73 19.56 -0.48
C LEU A 278 -21.10 19.43 0.21
N LEU A 279 -22.18 19.76 -0.49
CA LEU A 279 -23.55 19.64 0.04
C LEU A 279 -23.91 18.18 0.34
N ASN A 280 -23.58 17.24 -0.56
CA ASN A 280 -23.79 15.82 -0.32
C ASN A 280 -23.05 15.32 0.94
N TYR A 281 -21.85 15.85 1.23
CA TYR A 281 -21.09 15.46 2.44
C TYR A 281 -21.70 16.00 3.74
N VAL A 282 -22.27 17.22 3.73
CA VAL A 282 -23.01 17.76 4.89
C VAL A 282 -24.22 16.88 5.18
N ASP A 283 -25.06 16.61 4.18
CA ASP A 283 -26.23 15.75 4.32
C ASP A 283 -25.86 14.33 4.77
N LEU A 284 -24.75 13.78 4.26
CA LEU A 284 -24.20 12.49 4.68
C LEU A 284 -23.79 12.50 6.16
N SER A 285 -23.13 13.55 6.65
CA SER A 285 -22.77 13.69 8.07
C SER A 285 -23.97 13.87 9.01
N LEU A 286 -25.09 14.41 8.50
CA LEU A 286 -26.34 14.58 9.25
C LEU A 286 -27.15 13.28 9.34
N THR A 287 -27.06 12.42 8.32
CA THR A 287 -27.86 11.18 8.23
C THR A 287 -27.08 9.92 8.58
N HIS A 288 -25.75 9.96 8.55
CA HIS A 288 -24.87 8.81 8.76
C HIS A 288 -23.76 9.08 9.79
N THR A 289 -23.20 8.00 10.34
CA THR A 289 -22.12 7.98 11.33
C THR A 289 -21.14 6.86 11.02
N THR A 290 -19.94 6.94 11.60
CA THR A 290 -18.94 5.87 11.59
C THR A 290 -19.46 4.62 12.29
N GLY A 291 -19.40 3.49 11.58
CA GLY A 291 -19.55 2.15 12.13
C GLY A 291 -18.21 1.56 12.55
N ILE A 292 -17.93 0.36 12.06
CA ILE A 292 -16.64 -0.32 12.28
C ILE A 292 -15.52 0.40 11.51
N VAL A 293 -14.35 0.47 12.15
CA VAL A 293 -13.07 0.78 11.52
C VAL A 293 -12.19 -0.47 11.58
N GLU A 294 -11.71 -0.91 10.42
CA GLU A 294 -10.92 -2.12 10.24
C GLU A 294 -9.58 -1.78 9.56
N ARG A 295 -8.48 -2.38 10.03
CA ARG A 295 -7.20 -2.41 9.34
C ARG A 295 -6.93 -3.81 8.81
N SER A 296 -6.77 -3.97 7.49
CA SER A 296 -6.54 -5.29 6.88
C SER A 296 -6.03 -5.21 5.43
N LEU A 297 -5.50 -6.33 4.93
CA LEU A 297 -5.42 -6.58 3.48
C LEU A 297 -6.74 -7.22 2.99
N ARG A 298 -7.33 -6.62 1.96
CA ARG A 298 -8.48 -7.15 1.22
C ARG A 298 -8.10 -7.40 -0.24
N ARG A 299 -8.68 -8.42 -0.89
CA ARG A 299 -8.53 -8.66 -2.34
C ARG A 299 -9.75 -8.18 -3.12
N ILE A 300 -9.52 -7.66 -4.32
CA ILE A 300 -10.58 -7.22 -5.23
C ILE A 300 -11.29 -8.45 -5.79
N LYS A 301 -12.54 -8.65 -5.42
CA LYS A 301 -13.40 -9.72 -5.93
C LYS A 301 -14.09 -9.30 -7.22
N SER A 302 -14.67 -8.10 -7.23
CA SER A 302 -15.30 -7.51 -8.42
C SER A 302 -15.29 -5.98 -8.37
N VAL A 303 -15.23 -5.36 -9.56
CA VAL A 303 -15.38 -3.92 -9.77
C VAL A 303 -16.67 -3.68 -10.56
N HIS A 304 -17.56 -2.88 -10.00
CA HIS A 304 -18.81 -2.47 -10.62
C HIS A 304 -18.76 -0.97 -10.94
N PRO A 305 -18.67 -0.57 -12.21
CA PRO A 305 -18.73 0.85 -12.56
C PRO A 305 -20.09 1.45 -12.16
N PRO A 306 -20.18 2.76 -11.91
CA PRO A 306 -21.44 3.41 -11.62
C PRO A 306 -22.44 3.17 -12.75
N HIS A 307 -23.69 2.90 -12.40
CA HIS A 307 -24.74 2.75 -13.38
C HIS A 307 -24.92 4.07 -14.14
N LEU A 308 -24.65 4.06 -15.45
CA LEU A 308 -24.88 5.20 -16.35
C LEU A 308 -26.39 5.40 -16.57
N LEU A 309 -27.12 5.67 -15.49
CA LEU A 309 -28.53 5.98 -15.56
C LEU A 309 -28.72 7.31 -16.28
N LEU A 310 -29.61 7.28 -17.27
CA LEU A 310 -30.13 8.46 -17.93
C LEU A 310 -30.61 9.45 -16.85
N SER A 311 -30.25 10.73 -17.03
CA SER A 311 -30.36 11.78 -16.02
C SER A 311 -31.59 11.65 -15.13
N PRO A 312 -31.45 11.65 -13.78
CA PRO A 312 -32.59 11.54 -12.89
C PRO A 312 -33.61 12.63 -13.24
N SER A 313 -34.85 12.21 -13.48
CA SER A 313 -35.94 13.12 -13.82
C SER A 313 -36.09 14.15 -12.71
N SER A 314 -35.64 15.37 -12.99
CA SER A 314 -35.41 16.42 -12.00
C SER A 314 -36.74 17.00 -11.51
N ARG A 315 -37.41 16.27 -10.61
CA ARG A 315 -38.46 16.82 -9.76
C ARG A 315 -37.77 17.44 -8.54
N PRO A 316 -37.83 18.77 -8.36
CA PRO A 316 -37.32 19.39 -7.14
C PRO A 316 -38.15 18.89 -5.96
N ILE A 317 -37.52 18.14 -5.06
CA ILE A 317 -38.11 17.71 -3.80
C ILE A 317 -38.07 18.92 -2.87
N VAL A 318 -39.22 19.26 -2.27
CA VAL A 318 -39.43 20.48 -1.47
C VAL A 318 -39.38 20.17 0.04
N ASP A 319 -38.97 18.96 0.42
CA ASP A 319 -38.77 18.58 1.83
C ASP A 319 -37.43 19.10 2.34
N LEU A 320 -37.47 19.86 3.45
CA LEU A 320 -36.30 20.52 4.06
C LEU A 320 -35.44 19.60 4.94
N GLN A 321 -35.65 18.28 4.92
CA GLN A 321 -34.91 17.34 5.76
C GLN A 321 -34.16 16.31 4.93
N PRO A 322 -32.84 16.11 5.17
CA PRO A 322 -32.05 15.13 4.43
C PRO A 322 -32.52 13.71 4.78
N ASN A 323 -32.93 12.95 3.76
CA ASN A 323 -33.34 11.57 3.90
C ASN A 323 -32.17 10.64 3.53
N ALA A 324 -31.75 9.79 4.48
CA ALA A 324 -30.64 8.85 4.31
C ALA A 324 -30.76 7.98 3.05
N ALA A 325 -31.98 7.50 2.73
CA ALA A 325 -32.21 6.65 1.56
C ALA A 325 -32.04 7.40 0.23
N THR A 326 -32.42 8.68 0.18
CA THR A 326 -32.24 9.53 -1.02
C THR A 326 -30.75 9.84 -1.25
N ILE A 327 -30.01 10.09 -0.16
CA ILE A 327 -28.56 10.32 -0.19
C ILE A 327 -27.83 9.06 -0.66
N GLU A 328 -28.12 7.91 -0.08
CA GLU A 328 -27.54 6.62 -0.50
C GLU A 328 -27.83 6.32 -1.99
N GLN A 329 -29.06 6.54 -2.46
CA GLN A 329 -29.39 6.35 -3.88
C GLN A 329 -28.62 7.30 -4.80
N SER A 330 -28.42 8.56 -4.38
CA SER A 330 -27.60 9.53 -5.09
C SER A 330 -26.13 9.11 -5.14
N ILE A 331 -25.58 8.60 -4.03
CA ILE A 331 -24.20 8.11 -3.96
C ILE A 331 -24.04 6.84 -4.82
N GLN A 332 -24.89 5.83 -4.66
CA GLN A 332 -24.81 4.56 -5.40
C GLN A 332 -24.97 4.69 -6.91
N SER A 333 -25.68 5.71 -7.40
CA SER A 333 -25.80 5.98 -8.84
C SER A 333 -24.59 6.70 -9.41
N ASN A 334 -23.84 7.46 -8.59
CA ASN A 334 -22.70 8.26 -9.03
C ASN A 334 -21.32 7.65 -8.74
N LYS A 335 -21.20 6.74 -7.76
CA LYS A 335 -19.95 6.09 -7.36
C LYS A 335 -19.80 4.69 -7.94
N ALA A 336 -18.57 4.27 -8.20
CA ALA A 336 -18.23 2.87 -8.43
C ALA A 336 -18.34 2.08 -7.12
N ARG A 337 -18.59 0.77 -7.25
CA ARG A 337 -18.61 -0.18 -6.12
C ARG A 337 -17.56 -1.24 -6.33
N ILE A 338 -16.66 -1.41 -5.37
CA ILE A 338 -15.64 -2.46 -5.39
C ILE A 338 -15.96 -3.44 -4.26
N VAL A 339 -16.20 -4.69 -4.62
CA VAL A 339 -16.39 -5.77 -3.65
C VAL A 339 -15.03 -6.32 -3.28
N LEU A 340 -14.74 -6.27 -1.99
CA LEU A 340 -13.45 -6.61 -1.39
C LEU A 340 -13.61 -7.80 -0.46
N GLU A 341 -12.98 -8.92 -0.80
CA GLU A 341 -12.96 -10.14 0.03
C GLU A 341 -11.75 -10.14 0.98
N PRO A 342 -11.81 -10.83 2.13
CA PRO A 342 -10.66 -10.98 3.03
C PRO A 342 -9.48 -11.65 2.34
N ALA A 343 -8.25 -11.24 2.66
CA ALA A 343 -7.07 -11.98 2.25
C ALA A 343 -6.94 -13.31 3.03
N VAL A 344 -6.31 -14.32 2.39
CA VAL A 344 -5.99 -15.60 3.05
C VAL A 344 -4.97 -15.36 4.16
N VAL A 345 -5.17 -15.96 5.34
CA VAL A 345 -4.23 -15.87 6.48
C VAL A 345 -2.82 -16.32 6.05
N GLY A 346 -1.81 -15.52 6.39
CA GLY A 346 -0.41 -15.79 6.05
C GLY A 346 -0.03 -15.53 4.59
N TRP A 347 -0.81 -14.74 3.85
CA TRP A 347 -0.58 -14.37 2.44
C TRP A 347 0.79 -13.71 2.17
N ASP A 348 1.41 -13.12 3.18
CA ASP A 348 2.62 -12.31 3.12
C ASP A 348 3.89 -13.01 3.64
N GLY A 349 3.74 -14.22 4.20
CA GLY A 349 4.85 -14.90 4.89
C GLY A 349 5.46 -14.08 6.05
N GLY A 350 4.69 -13.17 6.64
CA GLY A 350 5.16 -12.23 7.68
C GLY A 350 5.90 -10.98 7.17
N GLN A 351 6.08 -10.80 5.85
CA GLN A 351 6.76 -9.62 5.29
C GLN A 351 5.99 -8.31 5.46
N VAL A 352 4.68 -8.37 5.76
CA VAL A 352 3.77 -7.23 5.84
C VAL A 352 2.92 -7.34 7.13
N ALA A 353 3.61 -7.60 8.26
CA ALA A 353 3.04 -7.87 9.59
C ALA A 353 1.80 -7.04 9.98
N THR A 354 1.77 -5.74 9.64
CA THR A 354 0.65 -4.82 9.92
C THR A 354 -0.67 -5.18 9.23
N TYR A 355 -0.65 -6.04 8.21
CA TYR A 355 -1.79 -6.42 7.37
C TYR A 355 -1.90 -7.95 7.15
N SER A 356 -1.08 -8.76 7.82
CA SER A 356 -1.10 -10.23 7.73
C SER A 356 -2.38 -10.81 8.37
N GLU A 357 -2.83 -10.18 9.45
CA GLU A 357 -4.08 -10.46 10.17
C GLU A 357 -4.94 -9.19 10.20
N PRO A 358 -6.28 -9.30 10.09
CA PRO A 358 -7.16 -8.14 10.13
C PRO A 358 -7.50 -7.72 11.57
N GLU A 359 -7.60 -6.41 11.80
CA GLU A 359 -7.76 -5.82 13.13
C GLU A 359 -8.93 -4.82 13.15
N ILE A 360 -9.80 -4.91 14.16
CA ILE A 360 -10.82 -3.90 14.44
C ILE A 360 -10.18 -2.78 15.27
N LEU A 361 -10.00 -1.60 14.66
CA LEU A 361 -9.44 -0.42 15.34
C LEU A 361 -10.50 0.31 16.17
N ALA A 362 -11.74 0.33 15.70
CA ALA A 362 -12.88 0.90 16.41
C ALA A 362 -14.18 0.20 16.02
N ALA A 363 -15.14 0.17 16.95
CA ALA A 363 -16.49 -0.33 16.73
C ALA A 363 -17.51 0.58 17.43
N PRO A 364 -18.76 0.66 16.94
CA PRO A 364 -19.80 1.41 17.63
C PRO A 364 -20.24 0.70 18.92
N GLU A 365 -20.65 1.47 19.93
CA GLU A 365 -21.12 0.94 21.22
C GLU A 365 -22.45 0.18 21.12
N HIS A 366 -23.26 0.49 20.11
CA HIS A 366 -24.54 -0.18 19.86
C HIS A 366 -24.34 -1.48 19.07
N LYS A 367 -25.16 -2.49 19.35
CA LYS A 367 -25.18 -3.73 18.57
C LYS A 367 -25.53 -3.43 17.12
N LEU A 368 -24.69 -3.89 16.20
CA LEU A 368 -24.95 -3.81 14.77
C LEU A 368 -26.02 -4.83 14.35
N PRO A 369 -26.77 -4.56 13.26
CA PRO A 369 -27.71 -5.54 12.70
C PRO A 369 -27.06 -6.86 12.28
N HIS A 370 -25.78 -6.79 11.89
CA HIS A 370 -24.98 -7.94 11.47
C HIS A 370 -23.61 -7.89 12.15
N GLU A 371 -23.16 -9.04 12.65
CA GLU A 371 -21.81 -9.23 13.14
C GLU A 371 -20.84 -9.24 11.95
N HIS A 372 -19.83 -8.37 11.99
CA HIS A 372 -18.82 -8.25 10.94
C HIS A 372 -17.55 -8.96 11.38
N ASP A 373 -17.16 -9.99 10.65
CA ASP A 373 -15.91 -10.71 10.82
C ASP A 373 -14.94 -10.28 9.71
N PRO A 374 -13.89 -9.50 10.01
CA PRO A 374 -12.90 -9.06 9.02
C PRO A 374 -12.22 -10.19 8.23
N SER A 375 -12.15 -11.40 8.79
CA SER A 375 -11.52 -12.57 8.17
C SER A 375 -12.46 -13.34 7.23
N ARG A 376 -13.76 -13.01 7.20
CA ARG A 376 -14.79 -13.76 6.45
C ARG A 376 -15.78 -12.90 5.66
N THR A 377 -16.14 -11.72 6.17
CA THR A 377 -17.17 -10.85 5.60
C THR A 377 -16.60 -9.99 4.47
N GLU A 378 -17.26 -9.98 3.30
CA GLU A 378 -16.94 -9.07 2.19
C GLU A 378 -17.38 -7.64 2.50
N ILE A 379 -16.60 -6.65 2.07
CA ILE A 379 -16.95 -5.23 2.19
C ILE A 379 -17.17 -4.61 0.79
N THR A 380 -18.12 -3.66 0.70
CA THR A 380 -18.34 -2.88 -0.53
C THR A 380 -17.78 -1.48 -0.34
N LEU A 381 -16.62 -1.24 -0.95
CA LEU A 381 -15.95 0.05 -1.00
C LEU A 381 -16.60 0.93 -2.08
N LEU A 382 -16.92 2.18 -1.76
CA LEU A 382 -17.35 3.16 -2.76
C LEU A 382 -16.16 4.04 -3.17
N ILE A 383 -15.99 4.21 -4.49
CA ILE A 383 -14.96 5.07 -5.07
C ILE A 383 -15.59 6.01 -6.10
N ASP A 384 -15.05 7.20 -6.23
CA ASP A 384 -15.32 8.15 -7.29
C ASP A 384 -15.21 7.54 -8.69
N ARG A 385 -15.93 8.16 -9.61
CA ARG A 385 -15.93 7.80 -11.03
C ARG A 385 -14.69 8.34 -11.76
N ASP A 386 -13.51 8.11 -11.22
CA ASP A 386 -12.30 8.18 -12.04
C ASP A 386 -12.21 6.92 -12.90
N ILE A 387 -12.48 7.07 -14.19
CA ILE A 387 -12.46 5.96 -15.14
C ILE A 387 -11.03 5.39 -15.26
N GLU A 388 -9.99 6.21 -15.12
CA GLU A 388 -8.61 5.75 -15.24
C GLU A 388 -8.28 4.78 -14.10
N THR A 389 -8.34 5.23 -12.84
CA THR A 389 -8.10 4.39 -11.66
C THR A 389 -9.00 3.14 -11.64
N LEU A 390 -10.27 3.26 -11.99
CA LEU A 390 -11.20 2.11 -12.02
C LEU A 390 -10.83 1.06 -13.09
N THR A 391 -10.24 1.45 -14.22
CA THR A 391 -9.77 0.47 -15.22
C THR A 391 -8.47 -0.22 -14.82
N LEU A 392 -7.68 0.39 -13.94
CA LEU A 392 -6.43 -0.16 -13.43
C LEU A 392 -6.63 -1.21 -12.33
N LEU A 393 -7.71 -1.10 -11.55
CA LEU A 393 -8.08 -2.05 -10.51
C LEU A 393 -8.58 -3.39 -11.10
N LYS A 394 -7.83 -4.48 -10.90
CA LYS A 394 -8.15 -5.83 -11.42
C LYS A 394 -8.60 -6.79 -10.31
N PRO A 395 -9.53 -7.72 -10.60
CA PRO A 395 -9.82 -8.83 -9.69
C PRO A 395 -8.55 -9.60 -9.30
N GLY A 396 -8.47 -10.01 -8.04
CA GLY A 396 -7.32 -10.69 -7.45
C GLY A 396 -6.27 -9.75 -6.84
N MET A 397 -6.11 -8.51 -7.32
CA MET A 397 -5.21 -7.53 -6.69
C MET A 397 -5.59 -7.30 -5.22
N GLY A 398 -4.61 -7.10 -4.36
CA GLY A 398 -4.83 -6.80 -2.94
C GLY A 398 -4.59 -5.34 -2.62
N LEU A 399 -5.44 -4.77 -1.75
CA LEU A 399 -5.34 -3.43 -1.19
C LEU A 399 -5.23 -3.58 0.34
N GLY A 400 -4.27 -2.90 0.97
CA GLY A 400 -4.01 -2.97 2.40
C GLY A 400 -4.04 -1.58 3.02
N GLY A 401 -4.97 -1.37 3.95
CA GLY A 401 -5.28 -0.05 4.45
C GLY A 401 -6.24 -0.06 5.63
N THR A 402 -6.79 1.12 5.92
CA THR A 402 -7.85 1.33 6.90
C THR A 402 -9.18 1.51 6.17
N TRP A 403 -10.16 0.69 6.51
CA TRP A 403 -11.52 0.67 5.97
C TRP A 403 -12.48 1.21 7.02
N VAL A 404 -13.36 2.12 6.62
CA VAL A 404 -14.35 2.70 7.54
C VAL A 404 -15.76 2.46 7.03
N GLN A 405 -16.56 1.77 7.83
CA GLN A 405 -17.97 1.51 7.57
C GLN A 405 -18.81 2.77 7.82
N VAL A 406 -19.77 3.03 6.93
CA VAL A 406 -20.76 4.09 7.07
C VAL A 406 -22.12 3.47 7.41
N LEU A 407 -22.74 3.97 8.47
CA LEU A 407 -24.04 3.51 9.00
C LEU A 407 -25.03 4.67 9.08
N ARG A 408 -26.32 4.42 8.87
CA ARG A 408 -27.36 5.45 9.10
C ARG A 408 -27.59 5.69 10.60
N GLN A 409 -27.80 6.94 10.99
CA GLN A 409 -28.09 7.33 12.37
C GLN A 409 -29.52 6.94 12.82
N ASP A 410 -30.48 6.93 11.88
CA ASP A 410 -31.89 6.60 12.13
C ASP A 410 -32.13 5.11 12.47
N SER A 411 -31.20 4.23 12.10
CA SER A 411 -31.28 2.77 12.25
C SER A 411 -31.53 2.29 13.69
N SER A 412 -31.19 3.11 14.69
CA SER A 412 -31.46 2.85 16.11
C SER A 412 -32.94 2.91 16.51
N THR A 413 -33.84 3.36 15.62
CA THR A 413 -35.28 3.54 15.89
C THR A 413 -36.19 2.52 15.20
N LEU A 414 -35.64 1.66 14.33
CA LEU A 414 -36.40 0.64 13.60
C LEU A 414 -36.53 -0.64 14.43
N GLY A 415 -37.54 -0.67 15.29
CA GLY A 415 -37.92 -1.89 16.02
C GLY A 415 -38.62 -2.92 15.13
N ASP A 416 -38.19 -4.18 15.24
CA ASP A 416 -38.92 -5.44 15.05
C ASP A 416 -39.77 -5.71 13.77
N ASP A 417 -39.79 -4.83 12.76
CA ASP A 417 -40.47 -5.08 11.47
C ASP A 417 -39.68 -6.08 10.59
N GLU A 418 -39.64 -7.36 11.00
CA GLU A 418 -38.88 -8.46 10.37
C GLU A 418 -39.20 -8.74 8.88
N ASN A 419 -40.29 -8.17 8.33
CA ASN A 419 -40.87 -8.59 7.05
C ASN A 419 -40.31 -7.88 5.80
N ASN A 420 -39.32 -7.00 5.91
CA ASN A 420 -38.80 -6.21 4.77
C ASN A 420 -37.33 -6.51 4.40
N ALA A 421 -36.95 -7.79 4.44
CA ALA A 421 -35.61 -8.31 4.18
C ALA A 421 -35.00 -8.04 2.78
N SER A 422 -35.71 -7.32 1.89
CA SER A 422 -35.20 -6.88 0.59
C SER A 422 -34.54 -5.49 0.63
N ASN A 423 -34.84 -4.67 1.64
CA ASN A 423 -34.08 -3.45 1.93
C ASN A 423 -32.84 -3.80 2.74
N LEU A 424 -31.87 -4.45 2.08
CA LEU A 424 -30.50 -4.53 2.57
C LEU A 424 -30.04 -3.10 2.88
N VAL A 425 -29.99 -2.76 4.17
CA VAL A 425 -29.43 -1.50 4.66
C VAL A 425 -28.08 -1.38 4.02
N SER A 426 -27.91 -0.37 3.16
CA SER A 426 -26.80 -0.32 2.22
C SER A 426 -25.55 0.16 2.93
N THR A 427 -25.06 -0.64 3.87
CA THR A 427 -23.79 -0.43 4.54
C THR A 427 -22.70 -0.46 3.48
N PHE A 428 -21.95 0.63 3.42
CA PHE A 428 -20.88 0.80 2.48
C PHE A 428 -19.65 1.31 3.24
N TRP A 429 -18.50 1.17 2.59
CA TRP A 429 -17.21 1.49 3.19
C TRP A 429 -16.52 2.57 2.36
N TYR A 430 -15.67 3.36 3.02
CA TYR A 430 -14.68 4.21 2.37
C TYR A 430 -13.26 3.80 2.81
N LEU A 431 -12.26 4.23 2.03
CA LEU A 431 -10.85 3.92 2.24
C LEU A 431 -10.18 5.12 2.91
N ASP A 432 -9.96 5.04 4.22
CA ASP A 432 -9.41 6.15 5.00
C ASP A 432 -7.90 6.35 4.75
N ASN A 433 -7.16 5.25 4.64
CA ASN A 433 -5.72 5.27 4.35
C ASN A 433 -5.28 4.02 3.56
N LEU A 434 -4.49 4.19 2.50
CA LEU A 434 -3.92 3.11 1.69
C LEU A 434 -2.40 2.99 1.92
N THR A 435 -1.95 1.85 2.43
CA THR A 435 -0.53 1.63 2.78
C THR A 435 0.15 0.59 1.88
N VAL A 436 -0.62 -0.39 1.40
CA VAL A 436 -0.13 -1.53 0.62
C VAL A 436 -1.02 -1.73 -0.59
N ILE A 437 -0.41 -2.02 -1.74
CA ILE A 437 -1.09 -2.63 -2.88
C ILE A 437 -0.22 -3.82 -3.28
N ILE A 438 -0.85 -4.94 -3.63
CA ILE A 438 -0.18 -6.13 -4.16
C ILE A 438 -0.84 -6.57 -5.47
N PRO A 439 -0.07 -7.09 -6.45
CA PRO A 439 -0.63 -7.68 -7.65
C PRO A 439 -1.44 -8.95 -7.35
N SER A 440 -2.28 -9.34 -8.31
CA SER A 440 -3.09 -10.57 -8.26
C SER A 440 -2.23 -11.82 -8.05
N PHE A 441 -1.07 -11.86 -8.73
CA PHE A 441 -0.07 -12.92 -8.68
C PHE A 441 0.90 -12.84 -7.48
N TRP A 442 0.62 -12.00 -6.46
CA TRP A 442 1.46 -11.91 -5.26
C TRP A 442 1.79 -13.29 -4.69
N SER A 443 3.09 -13.55 -4.58
CA SER A 443 3.66 -14.83 -4.15
C SER A 443 4.82 -14.58 -3.22
N VAL A 444 4.93 -15.41 -2.19
CA VAL A 444 6.06 -15.41 -1.24
C VAL A 444 6.80 -16.74 -1.34
N ARG A 445 8.11 -16.72 -1.09
CA ARG A 445 8.89 -17.94 -0.93
C ARG A 445 8.42 -18.69 0.33
N LYS A 446 8.45 -20.01 0.30
CA LYS A 446 8.03 -20.91 1.38
C LYS A 446 9.21 -21.67 1.98
#